data_AF-A0A2N2ZS69-F1
#
_entry.id   AF-A0A2N2ZS69-F1
#
_cell.length_a   1.000
_cell.length_b   1.000
_cell.length_c   1.000
_cell.angle_alpha   90.00
_cell.angle_beta   90.00
_cell.angle_gamma   90.00
#
_symmetry.space_group_name_H-M   'P 1'
#
loop_
_entity.id
_entity.type
_entity.pdbx_description
1 polymer ?
#
loop_
_entity_poly.entity_id
_entity_poly.type
_entity_poly.pdbx_seq_one_letter_code
_entity_poly.pdbx_strand_id
1 'polypeptide(L)'
;LEFKELLTEKMIKSIEKIIPEIRGKIVYQKLGTPVTNDFFINSTNGCVYGTEKNLKQIGPFSFQAKSEIENLYLCGASILSHGVAGASYSGVQTAAIILNCKQKDLLKCDDTQHVRVYDAENDVDYPDWMLKKIKAKRNRSIIKTNN
;
A
#
# COMPACT_ATOMS: atom_id res chain seq x y z
N LEU A 1 16.97 -19.23 -6.44
CA LEU A 1 15.57 -19.09 -6.91
C LEU A 1 14.71 -20.31 -6.56
N GLU A 2 15.30 -21.51 -6.54
CA GLU A 2 14.63 -22.80 -6.29
C GLU A 2 13.62 -22.81 -5.14
N PHE A 3 13.93 -22.22 -3.99
CA PHE A 3 12.99 -22.20 -2.86
C PHE A 3 11.70 -21.42 -3.16
N LYS A 4 11.78 -20.33 -3.93
CA LYS A 4 10.59 -19.57 -4.35
C LYS A 4 9.74 -20.35 -5.33
N GLU A 5 10.37 -21.08 -6.25
CA GLU A 5 9.68 -21.94 -7.21
C GLU A 5 8.95 -23.09 -6.49
N LEU A 6 9.62 -23.75 -5.54
CA LEU A 6 9.01 -24.79 -4.71
C LEU A 6 7.77 -24.28 -3.96
N LEU A 7 7.84 -23.11 -3.34
CA LEU A 7 6.71 -22.50 -2.65
C LEU A 7 5.58 -22.11 -3.61
N THR A 8 5.93 -21.55 -4.77
CA THR A 8 4.98 -21.18 -5.81
C THR A 8 4.21 -22.41 -6.28
N GLU A 9 4.90 -23.51 -6.57
CA GLU A 9 4.27 -24.78 -6.97
C GLU A 9 3.35 -25.36 -5.88
N LYS A 10 3.75 -25.27 -4.61
CA LYS A 10 2.87 -25.70 -3.49
C LYS A 10 1.59 -24.86 -3.41
N MET A 11 1.69 -23.54 -3.61
CA MET A 11 0.53 -22.64 -3.61
C MET A 11 -0.40 -22.95 -4.78
N ILE A 12 0.14 -23.10 -6.00
CA ILE A 12 -0.66 -23.43 -7.20
C ILE A 12 -1.36 -24.77 -7.03
N LYS A 13 -0.66 -25.82 -6.58
CA LYS A 13 -1.28 -27.13 -6.28
C LYS A 13 -2.41 -27.05 -5.27
N SER A 14 -2.37 -26.09 -4.34
CA SER A 14 -3.41 -25.90 -3.34
C SER A 14 -4.63 -25.18 -3.92
N ILE A 15 -4.40 -24.15 -4.73
CA ILE A 15 -5.46 -23.41 -5.45
C ILE A 15 -6.17 -24.33 -6.47
N GLU A 16 -5.42 -25.18 -7.15
CA GLU A 16 -5.94 -26.09 -8.18
C GLU A 16 -6.97 -27.11 -7.66
N LYS A 17 -6.96 -27.39 -6.35
CA LYS A 17 -8.01 -28.20 -5.69
C LYS A 17 -9.37 -27.48 -5.63
N ILE A 18 -9.37 -26.15 -5.66
CA ILE A 18 -10.56 -25.29 -5.58
C ILE A 18 -10.95 -24.81 -6.97
N ILE A 19 -9.97 -24.48 -7.81
CA ILE A 19 -10.14 -24.00 -9.18
C ILE A 19 -9.38 -24.94 -10.11
N PRO A 20 -10.03 -26.02 -10.60
CA PRO A 20 -9.41 -26.96 -11.54
C PRO A 20 -8.84 -26.24 -12.77
N GLU A 21 -7.74 -26.77 -13.31
CA GLU A 21 -7.07 -26.27 -14.54
C GLU A 21 -6.49 -24.85 -14.46
N ILE A 22 -6.55 -24.17 -13.29
CA ILE A 22 -6.05 -22.80 -13.12
C ILE A 22 -4.62 -22.62 -13.61
N ARG A 23 -3.77 -23.63 -13.42
CA ARG A 23 -2.37 -23.65 -13.84
C ARG A 23 -2.21 -23.36 -15.33
N GLY A 24 -3.07 -23.92 -16.17
CA GLY A 24 -3.07 -23.70 -17.62
C GLY A 24 -3.57 -22.31 -18.04
N LYS A 25 -4.08 -21.51 -17.10
CA LYS A 25 -4.59 -20.16 -17.31
C LYS A 25 -3.68 -19.07 -16.69
N ILE A 26 -2.60 -19.45 -16.00
CA ILE A 26 -1.65 -18.50 -15.41
C ILE A 26 -0.80 -17.88 -16.53
N VAL A 27 -1.02 -16.59 -16.80
CA VAL A 27 -0.21 -15.81 -17.77
C VAL A 27 1.05 -15.24 -17.12
N TYR A 28 1.01 -14.95 -15.82
CA TYR A 28 2.13 -14.38 -15.08
C TYR A 28 2.09 -14.81 -13.61
N GLN A 29 3.26 -15.10 -13.03
CA GLN A 29 3.40 -15.40 -11.61
C GLN A 29 4.69 -14.82 -11.04
N LYS A 30 4.62 -14.32 -9.80
CA LYS A 30 5.79 -13.87 -9.03
C LYS A 30 5.51 -14.03 -7.54
N LEU A 31 6.48 -14.61 -6.82
CA LEU A 31 6.36 -14.82 -5.38
C LEU A 31 7.07 -13.72 -4.58
N GLY A 32 6.27 -12.98 -3.81
CA GLY A 32 6.76 -12.10 -2.73
C GLY A 32 7.20 -12.92 -1.52
N THR A 33 8.31 -12.52 -0.91
CA THR A 33 8.88 -13.12 0.32
C THR A 33 9.31 -11.99 1.28
N PRO A 34 9.66 -12.27 2.55
CA PRO A 34 10.16 -11.21 3.45
C PRO A 34 11.31 -10.38 2.85
N VAL A 35 12.25 -11.01 2.14
CA VAL A 35 13.33 -10.32 1.40
C VAL A 35 12.79 -9.34 0.34
N THR A 36 11.59 -9.57 -0.17
CA THR A 36 10.94 -8.64 -1.12
C THR A 36 10.54 -7.35 -0.43
N ASN A 37 10.00 -7.42 0.79
CA ASN A 37 9.66 -6.22 1.57
C ASN A 37 10.92 -5.48 2.02
N ASP A 38 11.93 -6.22 2.47
CA ASP A 38 13.24 -5.65 2.82
C ASP A 38 13.85 -4.91 1.62
N PHE A 39 13.83 -5.51 0.42
CA PHE A 39 14.33 -4.88 -0.79
C PHE A 39 13.56 -3.60 -1.20
N PHE A 40 12.23 -3.62 -1.17
CA PHE A 40 11.43 -2.51 -1.70
C PHE A 40 11.23 -1.36 -0.71
N ILE A 41 11.11 -1.66 0.58
CA ILE A 41 10.73 -0.68 1.60
C ILE A 41 11.63 -0.72 2.83
N ASN A 42 12.75 -1.47 2.80
CA ASN A 42 13.69 -1.59 3.90
C ASN A 42 13.02 -1.97 5.23
N SER A 43 12.02 -2.85 5.15
CA SER A 43 11.28 -3.30 6.33
C SER A 43 12.15 -4.21 7.20
N THR A 44 12.20 -3.94 8.50
CA THR A 44 12.91 -4.78 9.48
C THR A 44 12.51 -6.25 9.34
N ASN A 45 13.47 -7.12 9.03
CA ASN A 45 13.25 -8.56 8.85
C ASN A 45 12.15 -8.91 7.81
N GLY A 46 11.88 -8.03 6.86
CA GLY A 46 10.85 -8.25 5.84
C GLY A 46 9.40 -8.14 6.35
N CYS A 47 9.17 -7.52 7.51
CA CYS A 47 7.83 -7.45 8.11
C CYS A 47 6.84 -6.62 7.26
N VAL A 48 5.57 -7.01 7.30
CA VAL A 48 4.50 -6.35 6.50
C VAL A 48 3.84 -5.20 7.27
N TYR A 49 3.86 -5.26 8.60
CA TYR A 49 2.98 -4.47 9.46
C TYR A 49 3.70 -3.69 10.58
N GLY A 50 4.99 -3.40 10.37
CA GLY A 50 5.79 -2.71 11.38
C GLY A 50 6.04 -3.61 12.59
N THR A 51 5.84 -3.06 13.79
CA THR A 51 6.01 -3.83 15.03
C THR A 51 5.02 -4.98 15.13
N GLU A 52 5.45 -6.05 15.79
CA GLU A 52 4.52 -7.08 16.25
C GLU A 52 3.44 -6.44 17.15
N LYS A 53 2.20 -6.91 17.02
CA LYS A 53 1.06 -6.39 17.80
C LYS A 53 0.75 -7.32 18.97
N ASN A 54 1.77 -7.60 19.78
CA ASN A 54 1.61 -8.26 21.06
C ASN A 54 1.18 -7.26 22.15
N LEU A 55 0.78 -7.74 23.33
CA LEU A 55 0.29 -6.89 24.43
C LEU A 55 1.29 -5.80 24.89
N LYS A 56 2.58 -5.97 24.60
CA LYS A 56 3.65 -5.03 24.96
C LYS A 56 3.92 -3.97 23.88
N GLN A 57 3.24 -4.03 22.73
CA GLN A 57 3.52 -3.17 21.56
C GLN A 57 2.25 -2.55 20.96
N ILE A 58 1.14 -2.58 21.71
CA ILE A 58 -0.15 -2.04 21.33
C ILE A 58 -0.63 -0.98 22.32
N GLY A 59 -1.51 -0.09 21.85
CA GLY A 59 -2.13 0.93 22.69
C GLY A 59 -1.07 1.84 23.35
N PRO A 60 -1.14 2.07 24.67
CA PRO A 60 -0.16 2.88 25.40
C PRO A 60 1.29 2.37 25.30
N PHE A 61 1.49 1.09 24.97
CA PHE A 61 2.80 0.46 24.86
C PHE A 61 3.33 0.43 23.41
N SER A 62 2.59 1.00 22.44
CA SER A 62 3.10 1.17 21.09
C SER A 62 4.11 2.31 21.00
N PHE A 63 4.85 2.39 19.89
CA PHE A 63 5.69 3.55 19.63
C PHE A 63 4.86 4.81 19.51
N GLN A 64 5.40 5.92 20.02
CA GLN A 64 4.68 7.19 20.05
C GLN A 64 5.05 8.05 18.86
N ALA A 65 4.10 8.90 18.45
CA ALA A 65 4.31 9.86 17.37
C ALA A 65 5.38 10.90 17.69
N LYS A 66 5.57 11.25 18.97
CA LYS A 66 6.67 12.12 19.42
C LYS A 66 7.81 11.24 19.93
N SER A 67 9.01 11.40 19.37
CA SER A 67 10.20 10.67 19.83
C SER A 67 10.89 11.38 21.01
N GLU A 68 11.88 10.74 21.63
CA GLU A 68 12.75 11.39 22.62
C GLU A 68 13.68 12.46 22.02
N ILE A 69 13.85 12.48 20.70
CA ILE A 69 14.72 13.44 20.00
C ILE A 69 13.90 14.70 19.68
N GLU A 70 14.43 15.86 20.05
CA GLU A 70 13.78 17.15 19.82
C GLU A 70 13.52 17.37 18.32
N ASN A 71 12.31 17.82 17.99
CA ASN A 71 11.85 18.08 16.62
C ASN A 71 11.86 16.86 15.68
N LEU A 72 11.97 15.64 16.23
CA LEU A 72 11.79 14.39 15.48
C LEU A 72 10.47 13.71 15.86
N TYR A 73 9.64 13.47 14.84
CA TYR A 73 8.33 12.85 14.98
C TYR A 73 8.22 11.63 14.06
N LEU A 74 7.42 10.66 14.49
CA LEU A 74 7.27 9.37 13.83
C LEU A 74 5.82 9.20 13.36
N CYS A 75 5.64 8.56 12.20
CA CYS A 75 4.36 8.04 11.72
C CYS A 75 4.60 6.75 10.95
N GLY A 76 3.54 5.99 10.67
CA GLY A 76 3.57 4.73 9.94
C GLY A 76 2.98 3.55 10.72
N ALA A 77 3.16 2.34 10.18
CA ALA A 77 2.53 1.11 10.67
C ALA A 77 2.90 0.72 12.11
N SER A 78 4.00 1.28 12.62
CA SER A 78 4.52 1.00 13.96
C SER A 78 3.98 1.94 15.04
N ILE A 79 3.28 3.02 14.69
CA ILE A 79 2.87 4.07 15.65
C ILE A 79 1.47 3.80 16.19
N LEU A 80 0.45 3.89 15.35
CA LEU A 80 -0.94 3.72 15.79
C LEU A 80 -1.46 2.31 15.53
N SER A 81 -1.44 1.91 14.26
CA SER A 81 -1.90 0.61 13.80
C SER A 81 -1.23 0.29 12.46
N HIS A 82 -1.42 -0.93 11.99
CA HIS A 82 -0.88 -1.42 10.74
C HIS A 82 -1.88 -1.27 9.58
N GLY A 83 -1.43 -1.61 8.37
CA GLY A 83 -2.21 -1.45 7.15
C GLY A 83 -2.35 0.00 6.70
N VAL A 84 -2.98 0.20 5.54
CA VAL A 84 -3.07 1.51 4.88
C VAL A 84 -3.79 2.53 5.77
N ALA A 85 -4.95 2.16 6.31
CA ALA A 85 -5.74 3.06 7.16
C ALA A 85 -4.98 3.42 8.45
N GLY A 86 -4.40 2.43 9.15
CA GLY A 86 -3.67 2.66 10.39
C GLY A 86 -2.43 3.52 10.21
N ALA A 87 -1.62 3.23 9.18
CA ALA A 87 -0.45 4.02 8.85
C ALA A 87 -0.83 5.45 8.42
N SER A 88 -1.85 5.61 7.58
CA SER A 88 -2.30 6.93 7.12
C SER A 88 -2.82 7.79 8.28
N TYR A 89 -3.64 7.20 9.15
CA TYR A 89 -4.21 7.91 10.29
C TYR A 89 -3.14 8.29 11.34
N SER A 90 -2.09 7.47 11.48
CA SER A 90 -0.93 7.84 12.29
C SER A 90 -0.25 9.11 11.77
N GLY A 91 -0.21 9.34 10.45
CA GLY A 91 0.30 10.58 9.87
C GLY A 91 -0.51 11.80 10.28
N VAL A 92 -1.85 11.68 10.27
CA VAL A 92 -2.76 12.74 10.74
C VAL A 92 -2.57 13.01 12.23
N GLN A 93 -2.44 11.95 13.03
CA GLN A 93 -2.14 12.06 14.46
C GLN A 93 -0.84 12.83 14.70
N THR A 94 0.23 12.45 14.00
CA THR A 94 1.54 13.08 14.13
C THR A 94 1.50 14.55 13.70
N ALA A 95 0.83 14.85 12.58
CA ALA A 95 0.64 16.23 12.12
C ALA A 95 -0.12 17.09 13.15
N ALA A 96 -1.18 16.54 13.77
CA ALA A 96 -1.93 17.24 14.80
C ALA A 96 -1.07 17.59 16.02
N ILE A 97 -0.17 16.68 16.43
CA ILE A 97 0.80 16.91 17.51
C ILE A 97 1.77 18.03 17.14
N ILE A 98 2.33 18.02 15.92
CA ILE A 98 3.25 19.05 15.43
C ILE A 98 2.58 20.43 15.41
N LEU A 99 1.33 20.49 14.92
CA LEU A 99 0.55 21.72 14.78
C LEU A 99 -0.16 22.15 16.07
N ASN A 100 0.00 21.40 17.16
CA ASN A 100 -0.67 21.64 18.44
C ASN A 100 -2.20 21.80 18.31
N CYS A 101 -2.84 20.90 17.57
CA CYS A 101 -4.29 20.85 17.38
C CYS A 101 -4.85 19.42 17.54
N LYS A 102 -6.15 19.22 17.33
CA LYS A 102 -6.77 17.88 17.35
C LYS A 102 -6.82 17.33 15.94
N GLN A 103 -6.77 16.00 15.79
CA GLN A 103 -6.90 15.32 14.49
C GLN A 103 -8.14 15.75 13.70
N LYS A 104 -9.27 15.95 14.39
CA LYS A 104 -10.52 16.43 13.78
C LYS A 104 -10.40 17.82 13.15
N ASP A 105 -9.48 18.64 13.62
CA ASP A 105 -9.26 19.99 13.09
C ASP A 105 -8.54 19.92 11.72
N LEU A 106 -7.86 18.80 11.44
CA LEU A 106 -7.20 18.49 10.16
C LEU A 106 -8.11 17.69 9.20
N LEU A 107 -9.11 16.99 9.72
CA LEU A 107 -10.03 16.14 8.96
C LEU A 107 -11.39 16.83 8.73
N LYS A 108 -11.37 18.11 8.38
CA LYS A 108 -12.60 18.84 8.07
C LYS A 108 -13.16 18.36 6.73
N CYS A 109 -14.45 18.03 6.71
CA CYS A 109 -15.16 17.81 5.46
C CYS A 109 -15.27 19.15 4.74
N ASP A 110 -14.95 19.15 3.45
CA ASP A 110 -15.15 20.27 2.55
C ASP A 110 -16.28 19.88 1.60
N ASP A 111 -17.45 20.51 1.76
CA ASP A 111 -18.63 20.19 0.95
C ASP A 111 -18.44 20.51 -0.53
N THR A 112 -17.39 21.25 -0.89
CA THR A 112 -16.99 21.52 -2.28
C THR A 112 -16.14 20.40 -2.88
N GLN A 113 -15.57 19.51 -2.05
CA GLN A 113 -14.78 18.37 -2.50
C GLN A 113 -15.68 17.20 -2.88
N HIS A 114 -16.03 17.13 -4.16
CA HIS A 114 -16.76 15.99 -4.70
C HIS A 114 -15.80 14.92 -5.21
N VAL A 115 -15.82 13.74 -4.57
CA VAL A 115 -15.13 12.55 -5.08
C VAL A 115 -15.79 12.15 -6.40
N ARG A 116 -15.00 12.08 -7.46
CA ARG A 116 -15.43 11.56 -8.76
C ARG A 116 -14.94 10.14 -8.90
N VAL A 117 -15.86 9.22 -9.14
CA VAL A 117 -15.55 7.83 -9.42
C VAL A 117 -15.69 7.64 -10.92
N TYR A 118 -14.65 7.09 -11.54
CA TYR A 118 -14.63 6.73 -12.94
C TYR A 118 -14.41 5.23 -13.04
N ASP A 119 -15.17 4.56 -13.90
CA ASP A 119 -15.06 3.12 -14.10
C ASP A 119 -13.75 2.79 -14.82
N ALA A 120 -12.91 1.92 -14.26
CA ALA A 120 -11.62 1.57 -14.86
C ALA A 120 -11.75 0.84 -16.20
N GLU A 121 -12.86 0.13 -16.42
CA GLU A 121 -13.11 -0.70 -17.59
C GLU A 121 -13.97 0.01 -18.65
N ASN A 122 -14.59 1.13 -18.29
CA ASN A 122 -15.45 1.90 -19.18
C ASN A 122 -15.13 3.40 -19.14
N ASP A 123 -14.71 3.94 -20.28
CA ASP A 123 -14.27 5.34 -20.42
C ASP A 123 -15.37 6.31 -20.90
N VAL A 124 -16.63 5.87 -21.01
CA VAL A 124 -17.76 6.70 -21.48
C VAL A 124 -17.90 8.01 -20.69
N ASP A 125 -17.71 7.96 -19.37
CA ASP A 125 -17.87 9.13 -18.49
C ASP A 125 -16.53 9.84 -18.22
N TYR A 126 -15.46 9.48 -18.93
CA TYR A 126 -14.15 10.07 -18.68
C TYR A 126 -14.09 11.49 -19.25
N PRO A 127 -13.56 12.46 -18.49
CA PRO A 127 -13.39 13.81 -19.01
C PRO A 127 -12.28 13.86 -20.08
N ASP A 128 -12.43 14.76 -21.05
CA ASP A 128 -11.49 14.89 -22.18
C ASP A 128 -10.01 15.00 -21.78
N TRP A 129 -9.72 15.70 -20.68
CA TRP A 129 -8.35 15.85 -20.20
C TRP A 129 -7.73 14.51 -19.78
N MET A 130 -8.54 13.59 -19.25
CA MET A 130 -8.10 12.26 -18.84
C MET A 130 -7.87 11.37 -20.07
N LEU A 131 -8.80 11.37 -21.02
CA LEU A 131 -8.67 10.65 -22.29
C LEU A 131 -7.41 11.09 -23.06
N LYS A 132 -7.13 12.40 -23.11
CA LYS A 132 -5.90 12.96 -23.71
C LYS A 132 -4.64 12.43 -23.02
N LYS A 133 -4.62 12.34 -21.68
CA LYS A 133 -3.49 11.78 -20.91
C LYS A 133 -3.31 10.29 -21.16
N ILE A 134 -4.40 9.51 -21.21
CA ILE A 134 -4.35 8.07 -21.51
C ILE A 134 -3.76 7.84 -22.91
N LYS A 135 -4.23 8.58 -23.91
CA LYS A 135 -3.71 8.51 -25.29
C LYS A 135 -2.22 8.85 -25.34
N ALA A 136 -1.80 9.93 -24.67
CA ALA A 136 -0.39 10.31 -24.61
C ALA A 136 0.50 9.21 -23.96
N LYS A 137 0.02 8.56 -22.89
CA LYS A 137 0.73 7.45 -22.24
C LYS A 137 0.85 6.24 -23.17
N ARG A 138 -0.25 5.84 -23.84
CA ARG A 138 -0.26 4.74 -24.82
C ARG A 138 0.73 5.00 -25.95
N ASN A 139 0.76 6.21 -26.51
CA ASN A 139 1.68 6.58 -27.57
C ASN A 139 3.15 6.46 -27.13
N ARG A 140 3.47 6.91 -25.91
CA ARG A 140 4.83 6.76 -25.35
C ARG A 140 5.23 5.29 -25.20
N SER A 141 4.33 4.43 -24.75
CA SER A 141 4.59 2.99 -24.64
C SER A 141 4.88 2.36 -26.00
N ILE A 142 4.09 2.71 -27.04
CA ILE A 142 4.29 2.19 -28.40
C ILE A 142 5.66 2.61 -28.97
N ILE A 143 6.03 3.89 -28.82
CA ILE A 143 7.35 4.40 -29.27
C ILE A 143 8.49 3.65 -28.57
N LYS A 144 8.32 3.33 -27.28
CA LYS A 144 9.33 2.64 -26.47
C LYS A 144 9.46 1.15 -26.79
N THR A 145 8.46 0.55 -27.42
CA THR A 145 8.49 -0.86 -27.87
C THR A 145 9.03 -1.00 -29.30
N ASN A 146 8.97 0.08 -30.10
CA ASN A 146 9.43 0.11 -31.48
C ASN A 146 10.89 0.62 -31.65
N ASN A 147 11.55 1.01 -30.57
CA ASN A 147 12.99 1.32 -30.49
C ASN A 147 13.69 0.25 -29.66
#